data_AF-A0A7C7QC08-F1
#
_entry.id   AF-A0A7C7QC08-F1
#
_cell.length_a   1.000
_cell.length_b   1.000
_cell.length_c   1.000
_cell.angle_alpha   90.00
_cell.angle_beta   90.00
_cell.angle_gamma   90.00
#
_symmetry.space_group_name_H-M   'P 1'
#
loop_
_entity.id
_entity.type
_entity.pdbx_description
1 polymer ?
#
loop_
_entity_poly.entity_id
_entity_poly.type
_entity_poly.pdbx_seq_one_letter_code
_entity_poly.pdbx_strand_id
1 'polypeptide(L)'
;MDREHAVAAARPTLWGRNLTSGSLHRNIWYLAFPMALETGIINVAQVLDTYWVGRLGSAALAAVTISITIRWVINSLSNGLGIGGMAVVARRIGARDRAAAEHAAWQTILLGLVVSLLLG
;
A
#
# COMPACT_ATOMS: atom_id res chain seq x y z
N MET A 1 38.93 -5.60 10.50
CA MET A 1 38.10 -4.40 10.74
C MET A 1 37.88 -3.76 9.37
N ASP A 2 37.06 -4.43 8.57
CA ASP A 2 37.33 -4.70 7.16
C ASP A 2 36.13 -4.32 6.29
N ARG A 3 36.38 -3.48 5.28
CA ARG A 3 35.83 -3.39 3.91
C ARG A 3 34.32 -3.49 3.62
N GLU A 4 33.46 -3.94 4.52
CA GLU A 4 32.02 -4.13 4.26
C GLU A 4 31.20 -2.83 4.34
N HIS A 5 31.67 -1.83 5.09
CA HIS A 5 30.99 -0.52 5.19
C HIS A 5 31.14 0.35 3.94
N ALA A 6 32.10 0.06 3.06
CA ALA A 6 32.35 0.83 1.84
C ALA A 6 31.44 0.44 0.66
N VAL A 7 30.84 -0.76 0.69
CA VAL A 7 30.07 -1.29 -0.46
C VAL A 7 28.61 -0.80 -0.49
N ALA A 8 28.08 -0.32 0.64
CA ALA A 8 26.69 0.16 0.73
C ALA A 8 26.47 1.55 0.08
N ALA A 9 27.54 2.28 -0.26
CA ALA A 9 27.47 3.66 -0.73
C ALA A 9 27.35 3.83 -2.26
N ALA A 10 27.44 2.75 -3.05
CA ALA A 10 27.64 2.84 -4.50
C ALA A 10 26.52 2.22 -5.36
N ARG A 11 25.30 2.02 -4.82
CA ARG A 11 24.16 1.66 -5.66
C ARG A 11 23.42 2.94 -6.03
N PRO A 12 23.41 3.39 -7.30
CA PRO A 12 22.59 4.52 -7.71
C PRO A 12 21.14 4.17 -7.42
N THR A 13 20.57 4.78 -6.39
CA THR A 13 19.12 4.71 -6.17
C THR A 13 18.49 5.50 -7.30
N LEU A 14 17.55 4.91 -8.02
CA LEU A 14 16.84 5.56 -9.14
C LEU A 14 16.09 6.85 -8.72
N TRP A 15 16.06 7.17 -7.42
CA TRP A 15 15.32 8.26 -6.79
C TRP A 15 16.17 9.20 -5.90
N GLY A 16 17.49 9.24 -6.07
CA GLY A 16 18.35 10.37 -5.63
C GLY A 16 18.47 10.68 -4.13
N ARG A 17 17.70 10.06 -3.22
CA ARG A 17 17.82 10.25 -1.77
C ARG A 17 17.73 8.94 -0.99
N ASN A 18 18.67 8.75 -0.08
CA ASN A 18 18.60 7.67 0.89
C ASN A 18 17.71 8.10 2.07
N LEU A 19 16.44 7.69 2.05
CA LEU A 19 15.42 8.01 3.07
C LEU A 19 15.73 7.40 4.44
N THR A 20 16.74 6.52 4.54
CA THR A 20 17.22 5.98 5.82
C THR A 20 18.39 6.78 6.40
N SER A 21 18.77 7.90 5.79
CA SER A 21 19.85 8.79 6.25
C SER A 21 19.34 10.22 6.44
N GLY A 22 19.84 10.91 7.48
CA GLY A 22 19.42 12.28 7.84
C GLY A 22 18.36 12.35 8.95
N SER A 23 17.66 13.50 9.05
CA SER A 23 16.68 13.75 10.12
C SER A 23 15.39 12.94 9.91
N LEU A 24 15.13 11.97 10.80
CA LEU A 24 13.96 11.08 10.78
C LEU A 24 12.63 11.84 10.58
N HIS A 25 12.41 12.91 11.34
CA HIS A 25 11.18 13.72 11.27
C HIS A 25 10.91 14.27 9.85
N ARG A 26 11.96 14.74 9.15
CA ARG A 26 11.82 15.29 7.80
C ARG A 26 11.49 14.21 6.77
N ASN A 27 12.07 13.02 6.92
CA ASN A 27 11.83 11.90 6.00
C ASN A 27 10.41 11.33 6.20
N ILE A 28 9.93 11.28 7.44
CA ILE A 28 8.54 10.92 7.74
C ILE A 28 7.58 11.92 7.08
N TRP A 29 7.78 13.23 7.28
CA TRP A 29 6.92 14.25 6.65
C TRP A 29 6.96 14.21 5.12
N TYR A 30 8.13 13.93 4.55
CA TYR A 30 8.30 13.83 3.10
C TYR A 30 7.52 12.65 2.47
N LEU A 31 7.36 11.54 3.20
CA LEU A 31 6.56 10.40 2.75
C LEU A 31 5.09 10.52 3.15
N ALA A 32 4.80 11.00 4.35
CA ALA A 32 3.44 11.11 4.86
C ALA A 32 2.61 12.13 4.06
N PHE A 33 3.20 13.25 3.66
CA PHE A 33 2.51 14.28 2.90
C PHE A 33 1.95 13.78 1.55
N PRO A 34 2.75 13.17 0.64
CA PRO A 34 2.22 12.65 -0.61
C PRO A 34 1.22 11.49 -0.41
N MET A 35 1.45 10.62 0.59
CA MET A 35 0.49 9.53 0.89
C MET A 35 -0.86 10.06 1.39
N ALA A 36 -0.85 11.08 2.24
CA ALA A 36 -2.07 11.74 2.71
C ALA A 36 -2.79 12.46 1.56
N LEU A 37 -2.03 13.11 0.68
CA LEU A 37 -2.58 13.79 -0.50
C LEU A 37 -3.27 12.79 -1.45
N GLU A 38 -2.62 11.66 -1.75
CA GLU A 38 -3.18 10.57 -2.55
C GLU A 38 -4.52 10.09 -1.98
N THR A 39 -4.52 9.74 -0.70
CA THR A 39 -5.72 9.26 0.00
C THR A 39 -6.83 10.33 0.02
N GLY A 40 -6.46 11.60 0.18
CA GLY A 40 -7.41 12.72 0.14
C GLY A 40 -8.10 12.84 -1.21
N ILE A 41 -7.34 12.77 -2.31
CA ILE A 41 -7.88 12.83 -3.68
C ILE A 41 -8.85 11.66 -3.93
N ILE A 42 -8.50 10.45 -3.50
CA ILE A 42 -9.36 9.27 -3.63
C ILE A 42 -10.69 9.47 -2.90
N ASN A 43 -10.67 9.98 -1.67
CA ASN A 43 -11.90 10.23 -0.91
C ASN A 43 -12.79 11.30 -1.55
N VAL A 44 -12.21 12.38 -2.07
CA VAL A 44 -12.96 13.42 -2.79
C VAL A 44 -13.66 12.83 -4.02
N ALA A 45 -12.96 11.98 -4.79
CA ALA A 45 -13.56 11.30 -5.93
C ALA A 45 -14.76 10.44 -5.53
N GLN A 46 -14.65 9.66 -4.44
CA GLN A 46 -15.76 8.83 -3.94
C GLN A 46 -17.00 9.66 -3.55
N VAL A 47 -16.81 10.84 -2.95
CA VAL A 47 -17.91 11.75 -2.60
C VAL A 47 -18.55 12.32 -3.86
N LEU A 48 -17.76 12.73 -4.85
CA LEU A 48 -18.27 13.25 -6.12
C LEU A 48 -19.09 12.19 -6.87
N ASP A 49 -18.59 10.95 -6.94
CA ASP A 49 -19.32 9.84 -7.57
C ASP A 49 -20.67 9.61 -6.87
N THR A 50 -20.68 9.57 -5.55
CA THR A 50 -21.90 9.39 -4.75
C THR A 50 -22.86 10.57 -4.93
N TYR A 51 -22.35 11.80 -5.02
CA TYR A 51 -23.15 12.99 -5.29
C TYR A 51 -23.85 12.91 -6.65
N TRP A 52 -23.13 12.56 -7.71
CA TRP A 52 -23.70 12.42 -9.05
C TRP A 52 -24.74 11.30 -9.12
N VAL A 53 -24.48 10.15 -8.50
CA VAL A 53 -25.45 9.05 -8.44
C VAL A 53 -26.66 9.43 -7.59
N GLY A 54 -26.47 10.16 -6.49
CA GLY A 54 -27.56 10.65 -5.65
C GLY A 54 -28.57 11.53 -6.39
N ARG A 55 -28.13 12.25 -7.43
CA ARG A 55 -29.04 13.05 -8.29
C ARG A 55 -29.94 12.22 -9.19
N LEU A 56 -29.66 10.93 -9.39
CA LEU A 56 -30.50 10.01 -10.17
C LEU A 56 -31.73 9.52 -9.38
N GLY A 57 -31.79 9.80 -8.08
CA GLY A 57 -32.93 9.49 -7.22
C GLY A 57 -32.52 8.76 -5.94
N SER A 58 -33.38 8.82 -4.92
CA SER A 58 -33.15 8.20 -3.62
C SER A 58 -32.96 6.68 -3.69
N ALA A 59 -33.70 6.01 -4.59
CA ALA A 59 -33.57 4.57 -4.82
C ALA A 59 -32.20 4.20 -5.41
N ALA A 60 -31.66 5.01 -6.34
CA ALA A 60 -30.34 4.79 -6.92
C ALA A 60 -29.23 4.99 -5.88
N LEU A 61 -29.35 6.00 -5.03
CA LEU A 61 -28.41 6.22 -3.93
C LEU A 61 -28.39 5.05 -2.94
N ALA A 62 -29.58 4.57 -2.53
CA ALA A 62 -29.70 3.43 -1.62
C ALA A 62 -29.03 2.17 -2.19
N ALA A 63 -29.25 1.89 -3.48
CA ALA A 63 -28.63 0.75 -4.17
C ALA A 63 -27.09 0.88 -4.23
N VAL A 64 -26.57 2.09 -4.45
CA VAL A 64 -25.12 2.33 -4.47
C VAL A 64 -24.50 2.15 -3.10
N THR A 65 -25.10 2.68 -2.04
CA THR A 65 -24.58 2.50 -0.67
C THR A 65 -24.47 1.04 -0.29
N ILE A 66 -25.53 0.25 -0.56
CA ILE A 66 -25.51 -1.20 -0.30
C ILE A 66 -24.40 -1.89 -1.11
N SER A 67 -24.26 -1.54 -2.39
CA SER A 67 -23.21 -2.07 -3.27
C SER A 67 -21.81 -1.72 -2.79
N ILE A 68 -21.60 -0.49 -2.29
CA ILE A 68 -20.34 -0.04 -1.70
C ILE A 68 -20.02 -0.85 -0.45
N THR A 69 -20.98 -1.05 0.46
CA THR A 69 -20.78 -1.83 1.68
C THR A 69 -20.37 -3.28 1.37
N ILE A 70 -21.08 -3.94 0.44
CA ILE A 70 -20.74 -5.31 0.02
C ILE A 70 -19.34 -5.35 -0.59
N ARG A 71 -19.01 -4.38 -1.47
CA ARG A 71 -17.68 -4.25 -2.06
C ARG A 71 -16.59 -4.00 -1.02
N TRP A 72 -16.87 -3.25 0.04
CA TRP A 72 -15.93 -3.05 1.15
C TRP A 72 -15.62 -4.36 1.88
N VAL A 73 -16.64 -5.18 2.15
CA VAL A 73 -16.46 -6.50 2.77
C VAL A 73 -15.56 -7.39 1.91
N ILE A 74 -15.84 -7.48 0.61
CA ILE A 74 -15.04 -8.28 -0.33
C ILE A 74 -13.59 -7.79 -0.40
N ASN A 75 -13.39 -6.47 -0.53
CA ASN A 75 -12.05 -5.87 -0.60
C ASN A 75 -11.27 -5.97 0.72
N SER A 76 -11.96 -6.05 1.87
CA SER A 76 -11.28 -6.08 3.18
C SER A 76 -10.34 -7.28 3.32
N LEU A 77 -10.71 -8.43 2.74
CA LEU A 77 -9.88 -9.64 2.74
C LEU A 77 -8.60 -9.45 1.93
N SER A 78 -8.74 -8.91 0.71
CA SER A 78 -7.60 -8.59 -0.16
C SER A 78 -6.68 -7.54 0.46
N ASN A 79 -7.24 -6.51 1.08
CA ASN A 79 -6.47 -5.49 1.80
C ASN A 79 -5.71 -6.10 2.99
N GLY A 80 -6.35 -6.99 3.77
CA GLY A 80 -5.72 -7.67 4.90
C GLY A 80 -4.48 -8.46 4.49
N LEU A 81 -4.56 -9.22 3.40
CA LEU A 81 -3.43 -9.96 2.86
C LEU A 81 -2.32 -9.04 2.34
N GLY A 82 -2.68 -7.99 1.60
CA GLY A 82 -1.72 -7.02 1.06
C GLY A 82 -0.95 -6.30 2.17
N ILE A 83 -1.66 -5.75 3.17
CA ILE A 83 -1.05 -5.04 4.30
C ILE A 83 -0.23 -6.01 5.17
N GLY A 84 -0.74 -7.21 5.42
CA GLY A 84 -0.04 -8.24 6.20
C GLY A 84 1.28 -8.67 5.54
N GLY A 85 1.24 -8.95 4.24
CA GLY A 85 2.43 -9.30 3.47
C GLY A 85 3.44 -8.16 3.38
N MET A 86 2.98 -6.93 3.14
CA MET A 86 3.82 -5.73 3.18
C MET A 86 4.52 -5.60 4.54
N ALA A 87 3.82 -5.82 5.66
CA ALA A 87 4.42 -5.76 6.98
C ALA A 87 5.47 -6.85 7.22
N VAL A 88 5.26 -8.08 6.73
CA VAL A 88 6.26 -9.15 6.81
C VAL A 88 7.50 -8.80 5.99
N VAL A 89 7.33 -8.33 4.76
CA VAL A 89 8.43 -7.93 3.88
C VAL A 89 9.19 -6.74 4.49
N ALA A 90 8.50 -5.72 4.97
CA ALA A 90 9.11 -4.56 5.61
C ALA A 90 9.95 -4.94 6.84
N ARG A 91 9.45 -5.86 7.69
CA ARG A 91 10.22 -6.38 8.83
C ARG A 91 11.48 -7.12 8.40
N ARG A 92 11.40 -7.98 7.38
CA ARG A 92 12.56 -8.75 6.87
C ARG A 92 13.60 -7.85 6.21
N ILE A 93 13.16 -6.86 5.43
CA ILE A 93 14.04 -5.81 4.88
C ILE A 93 14.71 -5.03 6.01
N GLY A 94 13.96 -4.65 7.05
CA GLY A 94 14.49 -3.97 8.24
C GLY A 94 15.55 -4.80 8.99
N ALA A 95 15.40 -6.12 9.03
CA ALA A 95 16.37 -7.05 9.62
C ALA A 95 17.62 -7.29 8.73
N ARG A 96 17.73 -6.63 7.57
CA ARG A 96 18.78 -6.82 6.55
C ARG A 96 18.84 -8.23 5.94
N ASP A 97 17.80 -9.04 6.12
CA ASP A 97 17.68 -10.37 5.52
C ASP A 97 16.94 -10.28 4.17
N ARG A 98 17.70 -10.03 3.11
CA ARG A 98 17.15 -9.85 1.75
C ARG A 98 16.59 -11.16 1.17
N ALA A 99 17.22 -12.30 1.44
CA ALA A 99 16.78 -13.58 0.91
C ALA A 99 15.43 -13.98 1.52
N ALA A 100 15.26 -13.79 2.83
CA ALA A 100 13.99 -14.03 3.48
C ALA A 100 12.92 -13.01 3.04
N ALA A 101 13.29 -11.75 2.79
CA ALA A 101 12.35 -10.74 2.28
C ALA A 101 11.82 -11.09 0.88
N GLU A 102 12.68 -11.57 -0.01
CA GLU A 102 12.31 -12.01 -1.36
C GLU A 102 11.37 -13.22 -1.31
N HIS A 103 11.68 -14.22 -0.48
CA HIS A 103 10.78 -15.36 -0.26
C HIS A 103 9.41 -14.93 0.27
N ALA A 104 9.37 -14.03 1.25
CA ALA A 104 8.12 -13.52 1.81
C ALA A 104 7.31 -12.70 0.79
N ALA A 105 8.00 -11.93 -0.06
CA ALA A 105 7.36 -11.20 -1.15
C ALA A 105 6.72 -12.19 -2.15
N TRP A 106 7.43 -13.25 -2.54
CA TRP A 106 6.87 -14.25 -3.44
C TRP A 106 5.69 -15.00 -2.85
N GLN A 107 5.79 -15.41 -1.58
CA GLN A 107 4.68 -16.04 -0.87
C GLN A 107 3.45 -15.12 -0.81
N THR A 108 3.65 -13.84 -0.52
CA THR A 108 2.57 -12.84 -0.47
C THR A 108 1.89 -12.70 -1.84
N ILE A 109 2.68 -12.61 -2.92
CA ILE A 109 2.12 -12.47 -4.28
C ILE A 109 1.38 -13.74 -4.70
N LEU A 110 1.92 -14.92 -4.44
CA LEU A 110 1.24 -16.19 -4.75
C LEU A 110 -0.07 -16.32 -3.97
N LEU A 111 -0.07 -16.01 -2.67
CA LEU A 111 -1.29 -15.99 -1.86
C LEU A 111 -2.29 -14.97 -2.38
N GLY A 112 -1.81 -13.78 -2.78
CA GLY A 112 -2.64 -12.74 -3.39
C GLY A 112 -3.28 -13.20 -4.70
N LEU A 113 -2.55 -13.89 -5.58
CA LEU A 113 -3.07 -14.43 -6.83
C LEU A 113 -4.12 -15.53 -6.58
N VAL A 114 -3.88 -16.42 -5.61
CA VAL A 114 -4.86 -17.46 -5.23
C VAL A 114 -6.13 -16.82 -4.70
N VAL A 115 -6.02 -15.84 -3.80
CA VAL A 115 -7.20 -15.15 -3.25
C VAL A 115 -7.90 -14.33 -4.32
N SER A 116 -7.17 -13.68 -5.22
CA SER A 116 -7.75 -12.96 -6.35
C SER A 116 -8.50 -13.88 -7.31
N LEU A 117 -8.01 -15.11 -7.53
CA LEU A 117 -8.70 -16.10 -8.37
C LEU A 117 -9.95 -16.67 -7.69
N LEU A 118 -9.95 -16.75 -6.36
CA LEU A 118 -11.11 -17.21 -5.59
C LEU A 118 -12.20 -16.13 -5.45
N LEU A 119 -11.80 -14.86 -5.44
CA LEU A 119 -12.71 -13.71 -5.31
C LEU A 119 -13.15 -13.11 -6.65
N GLY A 120 -12.40 -13.36 -7.73
CA GLY A 120 -12.71 -12.92 -9.10
C GLY A 120 -13.70 -13.83 -9.79
#